data_AF-A0A4U6RL73-F1
#
_entry.id   AF-A0A4U6RL73-F1
#
_cell.length_a   1.000
_cell.length_b   1.000
_cell.length_c   1.000
_cell.angle_alpha   90.00
_cell.angle_beta   90.00
_cell.angle_gamma   90.00
#
_symmetry.space_group_name_H-M   'P 1'
#
loop_
_entity.id
_entity.type
_entity.pdbx_description
1 polymer ?
#
loop_
_entity_poly.entity_id
_entity_poly.type
_entity_poly.pdbx_seq_one_letter_code
_entity_poly.pdbx_strand_id
1 'polypeptide(L)'
;MPTMTKEDRAERIKSLVKVALSILRRTDRCNLTLADGSRIRDWEFRHNGLSLSFRRRIDVDDRPGTLIVKFEGEKVLIASWTIDGFTRRSYSPGEWENVLRRCDRMPVQKHS
;
A
#
# COMPACT_ATOMS: atom_id res chain seq x y z
N MET A 1 23.68 -9.80 -14.70
CA MET A 1 22.89 -9.21 -13.60
C MET A 1 22.38 -10.36 -12.74
N PRO A 2 22.60 -10.37 -11.41
CA PRO A 2 22.13 -11.47 -10.58
C PRO A 2 20.60 -11.53 -10.60
N THR A 3 20.06 -12.70 -10.91
CA THR A 3 18.63 -12.98 -10.95
C THR A 3 18.09 -12.95 -9.52
N MET A 4 17.24 -11.98 -9.18
CA MET A 4 16.64 -11.85 -7.85
C MET A 4 15.85 -13.13 -7.52
N THR A 5 16.15 -13.76 -6.38
CA THR A 5 15.49 -15.01 -5.99
C THR A 5 14.01 -14.77 -5.62
N LYS A 6 13.20 -15.83 -5.56
CA LYS A 6 11.78 -15.71 -5.14
C LYS A 6 11.65 -15.21 -3.70
N GLU A 7 12.59 -15.56 -2.82
CA GLU A 7 12.63 -15.14 -1.42
C GLU A 7 12.98 -13.65 -1.32
N ASP A 8 13.98 -13.19 -2.07
CA ASP A 8 14.34 -11.78 -2.17
C ASP A 8 13.14 -10.94 -2.67
N ARG A 9 12.38 -11.48 -3.64
CA ARG A 9 11.18 -10.81 -4.15
C ARG A 9 10.11 -10.68 -3.07
N ALA A 10 9.89 -11.72 -2.27
CA ALA A 10 8.89 -11.70 -1.21
C ALA A 10 9.25 -10.72 -0.07
N GLU A 11 10.50 -10.70 0.36
CA GLU A 11 10.99 -9.76 1.38
C GLU A 11 10.99 -8.32 0.87
N ARG A 12 11.35 -8.10 -0.41
CA ARG A 12 11.24 -6.78 -1.04
C ARG A 12 9.80 -6.27 -1.07
N ILE A 13 8.83 -7.11 -1.45
CA ILE A 13 7.41 -6.75 -1.42
C ILE A 13 6.96 -6.42 0.01
N LYS A 14 7.30 -7.25 1.00
CA LYS A 14 6.98 -6.99 2.42
C LYS A 14 7.52 -5.62 2.87
N SER A 15 8.77 -5.33 2.52
CA SER A 15 9.43 -4.06 2.84
C SER A 15 8.70 -2.88 2.20
N LEU A 16 8.39 -2.95 0.90
CA LEU A 16 7.67 -1.88 0.18
C LEU A 16 6.24 -1.68 0.69
N VAL A 17 5.53 -2.75 1.05
CA VAL A 17 4.20 -2.67 1.68
C VAL A 17 4.29 -1.93 3.01
N LYS A 18 5.29 -2.23 3.85
CA LYS A 18 5.50 -1.54 5.13
C LYS A 18 5.72 -0.03 4.93
N VAL A 19 6.55 0.34 3.96
CA VAL A 19 6.83 1.75 3.63
C VAL A 19 5.55 2.46 3.14
N ALA A 20 4.80 1.86 2.21
CA ALA A 20 3.57 2.44 1.71
C ALA A 20 2.51 2.63 2.82
N LEU A 21 2.36 1.65 3.71
CA LEU A 21 1.46 1.77 4.86
C LEU A 21 1.92 2.82 5.87
N SER A 22 3.23 3.01 6.07
CA SER A 22 3.78 4.08 6.91
C SER A 22 3.39 5.46 6.37
N ILE A 23 3.51 5.68 5.05
CA ILE A 23 3.06 6.93 4.39
C ILE A 23 1.56 7.12 4.59
N LEU A 24 0.76 6.11 4.25
CA LEU A 24 -0.71 6.19 4.33
C LEU A 24 -1.24 6.38 5.76
N ARG A 25 -0.52 5.89 6.78
CA ARG A 25 -0.93 6.11 8.19
C ARG A 25 -0.82 7.57 8.62
N ARG A 26 -0.02 8.36 7.90
CA ARG A 26 0.20 9.80 8.12
C ARG A 26 -0.75 10.66 7.28
N THR A 27 -1.51 10.08 6.36
CA THR A 27 -2.52 10.79 5.58
C THR A 27 -3.90 10.69 6.23
N ASP A 28 -4.84 11.50 5.73
CA ASP A 28 -6.21 11.47 6.17
C ASP A 28 -6.87 10.11 5.95
N ARG A 29 -7.71 9.74 6.91
CA ARG A 29 -8.36 8.44 6.98
C ARG A 29 -9.84 8.63 6.72
N CYS A 30 -10.37 7.86 5.78
CA CYS A 30 -11.81 7.79 5.53
C CYS A 30 -12.35 6.45 6.02
N ASN A 31 -13.41 6.49 6.82
CA ASN A 31 -14.22 5.31 7.10
C ASN A 31 -15.41 5.34 6.16
N LEU A 32 -15.55 4.30 5.35
CA LEU A 32 -16.66 4.13 4.42
C LEU A 32 -17.57 3.02 4.94
N THR A 33 -18.87 3.19 4.80
CA THR A 33 -19.86 2.14 5.04
C THR A 33 -20.36 1.66 3.69
N LEU A 34 -20.21 0.37 3.41
CA LEU A 34 -20.71 -0.27 2.20
C LEU A 34 -22.23 -0.49 2.29
N ALA A 35 -22.86 -0.77 1.15
CA ALA A 35 -24.29 -1.04 1.07
C ALA A 35 -24.74 -2.29 1.86
N ASP A 36 -23.82 -3.23 2.10
CA ASP A 36 -24.04 -4.42 2.93
C ASP A 36 -23.88 -4.12 4.45
N GLY A 37 -23.71 -2.85 4.83
CA GLY A 37 -23.49 -2.42 6.21
C GLY A 37 -22.06 -2.61 6.72
N SER A 38 -21.18 -3.25 5.94
CA SER A 38 -19.78 -3.47 6.35
C SER A 38 -18.96 -2.19 6.23
N ARG A 39 -18.02 -1.99 7.15
CA ARG A 39 -17.15 -0.82 7.17
C ARG A 39 -15.79 -1.11 6.56
N ILE A 40 -15.29 -0.12 5.83
CA ILE A 40 -13.96 -0.11 5.22
C ILE A 40 -13.20 1.12 5.72
N ARG A 41 -11.94 0.92 6.09
CA ARG A 41 -10.96 2.00 6.18
C ARG A 41 -10.32 2.18 4.82
N ASP A 42 -10.44 3.37 4.26
CA ASP A 42 -9.80 3.78 3.01
C ASP A 42 -8.78 4.87 3.30
N TRP A 43 -7.54 4.65 2.87
CA TRP A 43 -6.43 5.59 2.97
C TRP A 43 -5.90 5.85 1.57
N GLU A 44 -5.71 7.13 1.23
CA GLU A 44 -5.13 7.52 -0.04
C GLU A 44 -3.94 8.48 0.16
N PHE A 45 -3.01 8.42 -0.78
CA PHE A 45 -1.89 9.36 -0.89
C PHE A 45 -1.56 9.57 -2.37
N ARG A 46 -1.23 10.81 -2.75
CA ARG A 46 -0.78 11.16 -4.10
C ARG A 46 0.35 12.18 -4.02
N HIS A 47 1.45 11.94 -4.72
CA HIS A 47 2.58 12.84 -4.79
C HIS A 47 3.45 12.54 -6.01
N ASN A 48 3.72 13.52 -6.87
CA ASN A 48 4.67 13.42 -8.00
C ASN A 48 4.58 12.09 -8.78
N GLY A 49 3.42 11.80 -9.36
CA GLY A 49 3.18 10.58 -10.14
C GLY A 49 2.96 9.30 -9.30
N LEU A 50 3.35 9.29 -8.03
CA LEU A 50 3.09 8.19 -7.10
C LEU A 50 1.70 8.30 -6.48
N SER A 51 0.92 7.22 -6.55
CA SER A 51 -0.36 7.10 -5.86
C SER A 51 -0.41 5.82 -5.03
N LEU A 52 -0.86 5.94 -3.77
CA LEU A 52 -1.11 4.83 -2.87
C LEU A 52 -2.59 4.82 -2.52
N SER A 53 -3.19 3.63 -2.54
CA SER A 53 -4.56 3.40 -2.05
C SER A 53 -4.53 2.15 -1.20
N PHE A 54 -5.09 2.23 0.00
CA PHE A 54 -5.22 1.11 0.91
C PHE A 54 -6.63 1.01 1.43
N ARG A 55 -7.24 -0.16 1.23
CA ARG A 55 -8.56 -0.49 1.75
C ARG A 55 -8.47 -1.66 2.70
N ARG A 56 -9.14 -1.55 3.84
CA ARG A 56 -9.25 -2.62 4.83
C ARG A 56 -10.66 -2.75 5.36
N ARG A 57 -11.25 -3.94 5.27
CA ARG A 57 -12.51 -4.23 5.99
C ARG A 57 -12.23 -4.37 7.49
N ILE A 58 -13.07 -3.77 8.32
CA ILE A 58 -12.88 -3.77 9.78
C ILE A 58 -13.84 -4.67 10.55
N ASP A 59 -14.95 -5.09 9.92
CA ASP A 59 -16.04 -5.84 10.57
C ASP A 59 -16.03 -7.34 10.27
N VAL A 60 -15.00 -7.84 9.60
CA VAL A 60 -14.82 -9.27 9.31
C VAL A 60 -13.58 -9.78 10.01
N ASP A 61 -13.61 -11.02 10.49
CA ASP A 61 -12.56 -11.59 11.35
C ASP A 61 -11.19 -11.67 10.66
N ASP A 62 -11.18 -12.00 9.37
CA ASP A 62 -9.96 -12.11 8.55
C ASP A 62 -9.38 -10.74 8.13
N ARG A 63 -10.13 -9.65 8.37
CA ARG A 63 -9.75 -8.24 8.17
C ARG A 63 -8.94 -7.98 6.89
N PRO A 64 -9.47 -8.36 5.71
CA PRO A 64 -8.73 -8.31 4.46
C PRO A 64 -8.31 -6.88 4.14
N GLY A 65 -7.03 -6.74 3.84
CA GLY A 65 -6.39 -5.51 3.40
C GLY A 65 -5.95 -5.63 1.94
N THR A 66 -6.12 -4.56 1.17
CA THR A 66 -5.56 -4.43 -0.17
C THR A 66 -4.86 -3.10 -0.31
N LEU A 67 -3.58 -3.15 -0.68
CA LEU A 67 -2.75 -2.02 -1.06
C LEU A 67 -2.55 -2.03 -2.57
N ILE A 68 -2.77 -0.88 -3.20
CA ILE A 68 -2.43 -0.62 -4.60
C ILE A 68 -1.48 0.57 -4.64
N VAL A 69 -0.34 0.37 -5.31
CA VAL A 69 0.62 1.43 -5.63
C VAL A 69 0.60 1.63 -7.14
N LYS A 70 0.44 2.89 -7.54
CA LYS A 70 0.60 3.32 -8.92
C LYS A 70 1.74 4.30 -9.05
N PHE A 71 2.42 4.25 -10.18
CA PHE A 71 3.44 5.22 -10.56
C PHE A 71 3.22 5.62 -12.01
N GLU A 72 3.09 6.93 -12.28
CA GLU A 72 2.76 7.48 -13.61
C GLU A 72 1.48 6.84 -14.20
N GLY A 73 0.49 6.57 -13.34
CA GLY A 73 -0.78 5.96 -13.72
C GLY A 73 -0.79 4.42 -13.74
N GLU A 74 0.38 3.78 -13.81
CA GLU A 74 0.50 2.33 -13.94
C GLU A 74 0.56 1.60 -12.61
N LYS A 75 -0.07 0.42 -12.51
CA LYS A 75 -0.05 -0.41 -11.28
C LYS A 75 1.29 -1.13 -11.15
N VAL A 76 2.12 -0.67 -10.23
CA VAL A 76 3.48 -1.21 -10.01
C VAL A 76 3.59 -2.17 -8.83
N LEU A 77 2.68 -2.07 -7.84
CA LEU A 77 2.55 -3.02 -6.74
C LEU A 77 1.08 -3.20 -6.37
N ILE A 78 0.66 -4.46 -6.23
CA ILE A 78 -0.64 -4.84 -5.67
C ILE A 78 -0.36 -5.89 -4.61
N ALA A 79 -0.81 -5.65 -3.39
CA ALA A 79 -0.69 -6.61 -2.30
C ALA A 79 -2.04 -6.73 -1.58
N SER A 80 -2.54 -7.95 -1.46
CA SER A 80 -3.72 -8.27 -0.65
C SER A 80 -3.36 -9.32 0.39
N TRP A 81 -3.90 -9.17 1.59
CA TRP A 81 -3.63 -10.06 2.72
C TRP A 81 -4.80 -10.14 3.69
N THR A 82 -4.89 -11.25 4.40
CA THR A 82 -5.72 -11.44 5.60
C THR A 82 -4.83 -11.46 6.84
N ILE A 83 -5.39 -11.81 8.00
CA ILE A 83 -4.62 -12.10 9.21
C ILE A 83 -3.63 -13.26 9.02
N ASP A 84 -3.92 -14.21 8.12
CA ASP A 84 -3.09 -15.40 7.86
C ASP A 84 -1.92 -15.12 6.90
N GLY A 85 -1.89 -13.94 6.28
CA GLY A 85 -0.81 -13.50 5.40
C GLY A 85 -1.27 -13.10 4.00
N PHE A 86 -0.32 -13.03 3.06
CA PHE A 86 -0.59 -12.54 1.70
C PHE A 86 -1.39 -13.53 0.87
N THR A 87 -2.54 -13.08 0.37
CA THR A 87 -3.39 -13.82 -0.57
C THR A 87 -3.08 -13.47 -2.02
N ARG A 88 -2.62 -12.24 -2.30
CA ARG A 88 -2.24 -11.79 -3.66
C ARG A 88 -1.06 -10.84 -3.62
N ARG A 89 -0.11 -11.02 -4.55
CA ARG A 89 1.05 -10.14 -4.75
C ARG A 89 1.35 -9.99 -6.24
N SER A 90 1.29 -8.75 -6.76
CA SER A 90 1.80 -8.36 -8.07
C SER A 90 2.82 -7.26 -7.88
N TYR A 91 3.94 -7.31 -8.60
CA TYR A 91 5.06 -6.41 -8.40
C TYR A 91 5.90 -6.31 -9.67
N SER A 92 6.14 -5.06 -10.09
CA SER A 92 7.03 -4.68 -11.18
C SER A 92 8.14 -3.79 -10.59
N PRO A 93 9.42 -4.21 -10.63
CA PRO A 93 10.52 -3.39 -10.12
C PRO A 93 10.68 -2.11 -10.95
N GLY A 94 11.17 -1.03 -10.33
CA GLY A 94 11.40 0.22 -11.04
C GLY A 94 11.77 1.40 -10.13
N GLU A 95 11.91 2.59 -10.73
CA GLU A 95 12.32 3.81 -10.03
C GLU A 95 11.34 4.25 -8.94
N TRP A 96 10.06 3.90 -9.09
CA TRP A 96 9.00 4.17 -8.13
C TRP A 96 9.32 3.72 -6.71
N GLU A 97 10.13 2.66 -6.55
CA GLU A 97 10.52 2.17 -5.22
C GLU A 97 11.37 3.20 -4.47
N ASN A 98 12.25 3.91 -5.19
CA ASN A 98 13.06 4.97 -4.63
C ASN A 98 12.19 6.19 -4.32
N VAL A 99 11.23 6.52 -5.19
CA VAL A 99 10.26 7.60 -4.96
C VAL A 99 9.43 7.31 -3.70
N LEU A 100 8.94 6.08 -3.54
CA LEU A 100 8.20 5.63 -2.36
C LEU A 100 9.03 5.81 -1.08
N ARG A 101 10.29 5.37 -1.06
CA ARG A 101 11.19 5.53 0.10
C ARG A 101 11.50 6.99 0.41
N ARG A 102 11.57 7.87 -0.59
CA ARG A 102 11.71 9.32 -0.37
C ARG A 102 10.46 9.91 0.27
N CYS A 103 9.28 9.53 -0.21
CA CYS A 103 8.00 9.98 0.36
C CYS A 103 7.85 9.59 1.84
N ASP A 104 8.29 8.39 2.23
CA ASP A 104 8.26 7.96 3.64
C ASP A 104 9.17 8.78 4.57
N ARG A 105 10.16 9.48 4.02
CA ARG A 105 11.03 10.40 4.79
C ARG A 105 10.51 11.83 4.83
N MET A 106 9.43 12.15 4.11
CA MET A 106 8.88 13.50 4.12
C MET A 106 8.20 13.79 5.47
N PRO A 107 8.37 15.03 6.00
CA PRO A 107 7.68 15.45 7.21
C PRO A 107 6.18 15.48 6.97
N VAL A 108 5.39 15.13 8.00
CA VAL A 108 3.93 15.24 7.95
C VAL A 108 3.59 16.72 7.84
N GLN A 109 3.09 17.16 6.69
CA GLN A 109 2.52 18.50 6.57
C GLN A 109 1.25 18.51 7.42
N LYS A 110 1.38 19.02 8.65
CA LYS A 110 0.22 19.46 9.43
C LYS A 110 -0.33 20.68 8.69
N HIS A 111 -1.48 20.52 8.04
CA HIS A 111 -2.27 21.69 7.68
C HIS A 111 -2.75 22.29 9.01
N SER A 112 -2.18 23.46 9.36
CA SER A 112 -2.64 24.33 10.45
C SER A 112 -3.97 24.97 10.12
#